data_AF-A0A447T877-F1
#
_entry.id   AF-A0A447T877-F1
#
_cell.length_a   1.000
_cell.length_b   1.000
_cell.length_c   1.000
_cell.angle_alpha   90.00
_cell.angle_beta   90.00
_cell.angle_gamma   90.00
#
_symmetry.space_group_name_H-M   'P 1'
#
loop_
_entity.id
_entity.type
_entity.pdbx_description
1 polymer ?
#
loop_
_entity_poly.entity_id
_entity_poly.type
_entity_poly.pdbx_seq_one_letter_code
_entity_poly.pdbx_strand_id
1 'polypeptide(L)'
;MAADLSSDKEYRSSIYAIYDGKTKKIIYVGLTDYERDGVRFIEHVNNDINYPWHGSKQKNPNAYQDSNTENWPYYPRKLYDCKNFTALETAASEQFYWESNGGFEGKLVNKNQPLRKDTFLKYKNDKTFRAKFAKFTENWTPRK
;
A
#
# COMPACT_ATOMS: atom_id res chain seq x y z
N MET A 1 -7.84 -3.46 -15.84
CA MET A 1 -7.22 -4.74 -16.23
C MET A 1 -6.79 -5.44 -14.96
N ALA A 2 -7.22 -6.68 -14.73
CA ALA A 2 -6.67 -7.47 -13.64
C ALA A 2 -5.18 -7.68 -13.91
N ALA A 3 -4.31 -7.37 -12.95
CA ALA A 3 -2.89 -7.64 -13.08
C ALA A 3 -2.69 -9.13 -13.33
N ASP A 4 -1.85 -9.49 -14.30
CA ASP A 4 -1.47 -10.88 -14.52
C ASP A 4 -0.57 -11.33 -13.36
N LEU A 5 -1.20 -11.95 -12.35
CA LEU A 5 -0.52 -12.43 -11.15
C LEU A 5 0.39 -13.64 -11.43
N SER A 6 0.39 -14.18 -12.65
CA SER A 6 1.26 -15.28 -13.08
C SER A 6 2.58 -14.82 -13.71
N SER A 7 2.83 -13.50 -13.77
CA SER A 7 4.09 -12.96 -14.28
C SER A 7 5.26 -13.23 -13.33
N ASP A 8 6.37 -13.69 -13.89
CA ASP A 8 7.67 -13.85 -13.24
C ASP A 8 8.54 -12.58 -13.30
N LYS A 9 8.04 -11.53 -13.96
CA LYS A 9 8.72 -10.24 -14.06
C LYS A 9 8.86 -9.64 -12.66
N GLU A 10 10.09 -9.34 -12.30
CA GLU A 10 10.40 -8.71 -11.02
C GLU A 10 10.02 -7.23 -11.08
N TYR A 11 9.23 -6.79 -10.11
CA TYR A 11 8.84 -5.40 -9.96
C TYR A 11 9.67 -4.74 -8.86
N ARG A 12 10.12 -3.50 -9.09
CA ARG A 12 10.65 -2.63 -8.03
C ARG A 12 9.52 -1.82 -7.43
N SER A 13 8.74 -2.49 -6.60
CA SER A 13 7.64 -1.86 -5.86
C SER A 13 7.99 -1.74 -4.38
N SER A 14 7.27 -0.88 -3.67
CA SER A 14 7.37 -0.73 -2.23
C SER A 14 5.97 -0.62 -1.64
N ILE A 15 5.78 -1.23 -0.47
CA ILE A 15 4.60 -0.97 0.35
C ILE A 15 4.83 0.34 1.05
N TYR A 16 3.86 1.25 0.95
CA TYR A 16 3.86 2.50 1.69
C TYR A 16 2.52 2.70 2.40
N ALA A 17 2.53 3.59 3.37
CA ALA A 17 1.36 3.97 4.13
C ALA A 17 1.23 5.48 4.24
N ILE A 18 -0.01 5.95 4.39
CA ILE A 18 -0.32 7.34 4.77
C ILE A 18 -0.75 7.34 6.23
N TYR A 19 -0.09 8.19 7.00
CA TYR A 19 -0.36 8.39 8.41
C TYR A 19 -1.24 9.61 8.61
N ASP A 20 -2.13 9.55 9.58
CA ASP A 20 -2.79 10.73 10.14
C ASP A 20 -1.79 11.48 11.03
N GLY A 21 -1.53 12.75 10.69
CA GLY A 21 -0.53 13.59 11.34
C GLY A 21 -0.80 13.83 12.83
N LYS A 22 -2.07 13.82 13.25
CA LYS A 22 -2.50 14.08 14.62
C LYS A 22 -2.46 12.83 15.49
N THR A 23 -2.98 11.72 14.99
CA THR A 23 -3.09 10.46 15.75
C THR A 23 -1.89 9.54 15.56
N LYS A 24 -1.04 9.82 14.56
CA LYS A 24 0.10 8.99 14.15
C LYS A 24 -0.29 7.55 13.79
N LYS A 25 -1.56 7.33 13.44
CA LYS A 25 -2.07 6.04 12.99
C LYS A 25 -2.02 5.94 11.47
N ILE A 26 -1.76 4.74 10.98
CA ILE A 26 -1.91 4.43 9.55
C ILE A 26 -3.40 4.50 9.21
N ILE A 27 -3.72 5.20 8.12
CA ILE A 27 -5.09 5.30 7.60
C ILE A 27 -5.20 4.81 6.15
N TYR A 28 -4.07 4.52 5.51
CA TYR A 28 -4.00 3.99 4.15
C TYR A 28 -2.76 3.12 4.02
N VAL A 29 -2.87 2.03 3.27
CA VAL A 29 -1.75 1.20 2.83
C VAL A 29 -1.90 1.01 1.33
N GLY A 30 -0.81 1.14 0.59
CA GLY A 30 -0.81 0.88 -0.84
C GLY A 30 0.56 0.59 -1.43
N LEU A 31 0.58 0.36 -2.74
CA LEU A 31 1.79 0.18 -3.53
C LEU A 31 2.26 1.47 -4.20
N THR A 32 3.58 1.64 -4.25
CA THR A 32 4.24 2.63 -5.10
C THR A 32 5.44 2.00 -5.79
N ASP A 33 5.80 2.53 -6.95
CA ASP A 33 7.08 2.21 -7.59
C ASP A 33 8.21 2.89 -6.81
N TYR A 34 9.35 2.22 -6.70
CA TYR A 34 10.51 2.68 -5.93
C TYR A 34 10.99 4.08 -6.36
N GLU A 35 10.90 4.39 -7.65
CA GLU A 35 11.34 5.68 -8.22
C GLU A 35 10.34 6.82 -7.99
N ARG A 36 9.13 6.52 -7.50
CA ARG A 36 8.02 7.47 -7.34
C ARG A 36 7.61 7.68 -5.88
N ASP A 37 8.44 7.22 -4.95
CA ASP A 37 8.24 7.43 -3.52
C ASP A 37 8.18 8.95 -3.25
N GLY A 38 7.09 9.42 -2.63
CA GLY A 38 6.77 10.85 -2.49
C GLY A 38 5.90 11.45 -3.61
N VAL A 39 6.19 11.21 -4.89
CA VAL A 39 5.35 11.69 -6.02
C VAL A 39 3.95 11.10 -5.93
N ARG A 40 3.86 9.81 -5.56
CA ARG A 40 2.59 9.12 -5.40
C ARG A 40 1.68 9.79 -4.36
N PHE A 41 2.25 10.27 -3.26
CA PHE A 41 1.47 10.96 -2.23
C PHE A 41 0.91 12.29 -2.74
N ILE A 42 1.70 13.06 -3.51
CA ILE A 42 1.22 14.31 -4.11
C ILE A 42 0.05 14.05 -5.08
N GLU A 43 0.09 12.94 -5.83
CA GLU A 43 -1.06 12.52 -6.65
C GLU A 43 -2.30 12.24 -5.81
N HIS A 44 -2.15 11.53 -4.68
CA HIS A 44 -3.25 11.32 -3.73
C HIS A 44 -3.80 12.66 -3.23
N VAL A 45 -2.94 13.58 -2.78
CA VAL A 45 -3.35 14.93 -2.34
C VAL A 45 -4.14 15.66 -3.43
N ASN A 46 -3.77 15.52 -4.70
CA ASN A 46 -4.39 16.27 -5.80
C ASN A 46 -5.67 15.61 -6.34
N ASN A 47 -5.72 14.28 -6.41
CA ASN A 47 -6.73 13.56 -7.21
C ASN A 47 -7.77 12.80 -6.37
N ASP A 48 -7.49 12.54 -5.10
CA ASP A 48 -8.35 11.74 -4.24
C ASP A 48 -9.40 12.60 -3.54
N ILE A 49 -10.31 13.19 -4.34
CA ILE A 49 -11.24 14.25 -3.91
C ILE A 49 -12.08 13.93 -2.65
N ASN A 50 -12.38 12.66 -2.41
CA ASN A 50 -13.22 12.20 -1.31
C ASN A 50 -12.44 11.79 -0.05
N TYR A 51 -11.15 12.10 0.02
CA TYR A 51 -10.26 11.61 1.06
C TYR A 51 -9.68 12.72 1.92
N PRO A 52 -9.35 12.43 3.19
CA PRO A 52 -9.03 13.47 4.16
C PRO A 52 -7.76 14.27 3.82
N TRP A 53 -6.78 13.64 3.16
CA TRP A 53 -5.59 14.35 2.68
C TRP A 53 -5.89 15.37 1.58
N HIS A 54 -6.80 15.07 0.66
CA HIS A 54 -7.26 16.06 -0.32
C HIS A 54 -8.03 17.19 0.37
N GLY A 55 -8.91 16.84 1.32
CA GLY A 55 -9.67 17.80 2.11
C GLY A 55 -8.78 18.78 2.89
N SER A 56 -7.63 18.32 3.41
CA SER A 56 -6.64 19.19 4.07
C SER A 56 -6.06 20.25 3.14
N LYS A 57 -5.78 19.91 1.87
CA LYS A 57 -5.32 20.87 0.86
C LYS A 57 -6.40 21.90 0.53
N GLN A 58 -7.66 21.48 0.43
CA GLN A 58 -8.78 22.40 0.17
C GLN A 58 -8.97 23.40 1.31
N LYS A 59 -8.80 22.97 2.57
CA LYS A 59 -8.89 23.84 3.75
C LYS A 59 -7.70 24.78 3.89
N ASN A 60 -6.50 24.30 3.58
CA ASN A 60 -5.26 25.08 3.61
C ASN A 60 -4.39 24.69 2.40
N PRO A 61 -4.29 25.55 1.38
CA PRO A 61 -3.46 25.30 0.19
C PRO A 61 -1.97 25.05 0.50
N ASN A 62 -1.50 25.52 1.66
CA ASN A 62 -0.12 25.36 2.11
C ASN A 62 0.08 24.18 3.08
N ALA A 63 -0.94 23.33 3.30
CA ALA A 63 -0.91 22.20 4.24
C ALA A 63 0.25 21.21 4.02
N TYR A 64 0.80 21.16 2.80
CA TYR A 64 1.82 20.21 2.36
C TYR A 64 3.09 20.90 1.82
N GLN A 65 3.37 22.12 2.27
CA GLN A 65 4.54 22.90 1.83
C GLN A 65 5.71 22.86 2.81
N ASP A 66 5.51 22.34 4.03
CA ASP A 66 6.60 22.16 5.00
C ASP A 66 7.63 21.16 4.44
N SER A 67 8.92 21.48 4.58
CA SER A 67 10.01 20.59 4.15
C SER A 67 10.10 19.32 4.99
N ASN A 68 9.64 19.35 6.25
CA ASN A 68 9.48 18.19 7.09
C ASN A 68 8.07 17.61 6.90
N THR A 69 8.00 16.48 6.22
CA THR A 69 6.72 15.80 5.94
C THR A 69 6.00 15.33 7.19
N GLU A 70 6.67 15.15 8.34
CA GLU A 70 6.01 14.76 9.59
C GLU A 70 5.11 15.84 10.19
N ASN A 71 5.30 17.09 9.77
CA ASN A 71 4.45 18.23 10.15
C ASN A 71 3.18 18.31 9.30
N TRP A 72 3.08 17.54 8.21
CA TRP A 72 1.91 17.56 7.36
C TRP A 72 0.70 16.94 8.07
N PRO A 73 -0.53 17.40 7.76
CA PRO A 73 -1.76 16.80 8.33
C PRO A 73 -1.88 15.31 8.03
N TYR A 74 -1.32 14.88 6.90
CA TYR A 74 -1.18 13.49 6.49
C TYR A 74 0.16 13.31 5.82
N TYR A 75 0.85 12.20 6.04
CA TYR A 75 2.20 12.02 5.47
C TYR A 75 2.50 10.57 5.07
N PRO A 76 3.25 10.37 3.97
CA PRO A 76 3.61 9.04 3.51
C PRO A 76 4.84 8.50 4.26
N ARG A 77 4.89 7.19 4.49
CA ARG A 77 6.11 6.46 4.88
C ARG A 77 6.16 5.12 4.15
N LYS A 78 7.36 4.73 3.73
CA LYS A 78 7.62 3.37 3.25
C LYS A 78 7.56 2.39 4.42
N LEU A 79 6.79 1.32 4.26
CA LEU A 79 6.68 0.23 5.24
C LEU A 79 7.62 -0.92 4.88
N TYR A 80 7.69 -1.27 3.60
CA TYR A 80 8.45 -2.43 3.15
C TYR A 80 8.93 -2.29 1.71
N ASP A 81 10.12 -2.82 1.42
CA ASP A 81 10.71 -2.85 0.09
C ASP A 81 10.43 -4.21 -0.56
N CYS A 82 9.65 -4.23 -1.64
CA CYS A 82 9.27 -5.44 -2.36
C CYS A 82 10.23 -5.75 -3.53
N LYS A 83 11.49 -5.33 -3.42
CA LYS A 83 12.51 -5.65 -4.43
C LYS A 83 12.56 -7.16 -4.71
N ASN A 84 12.49 -7.50 -6.00
CA ASN A 84 12.49 -8.87 -6.53
C ASN A 84 11.26 -9.70 -6.14
N PHE A 85 10.16 -9.06 -5.73
CA PHE A 85 8.90 -9.75 -5.50
C PHE A 85 8.19 -9.97 -6.84
N THR A 86 7.47 -11.08 -6.94
CA THR A 86 6.51 -11.29 -8.03
C THR A 86 5.26 -10.45 -7.81
N ALA A 87 4.39 -10.38 -8.84
CA ALA A 87 3.12 -9.68 -8.75
C ALA A 87 2.25 -10.21 -7.60
N LEU A 88 2.21 -11.53 -7.41
CA LEU A 88 1.47 -12.16 -6.31
C LEU A 88 2.06 -11.82 -4.94
N GLU A 89 3.39 -11.89 -4.78
CA GLU A 89 4.06 -11.56 -3.51
C GLU A 89 3.86 -10.09 -3.13
N THR A 90 3.85 -9.20 -4.12
CA THR A 90 3.59 -7.77 -3.95
C THR A 90 2.15 -7.52 -3.49
N ALA A 91 1.16 -8.10 -4.17
CA ALA A 91 -0.26 -7.98 -3.80
C ALA A 91 -0.56 -8.61 -2.43
N ALA A 92 0.06 -9.77 -2.14
CA ALA A 92 -0.07 -10.44 -0.85
C ALA A 92 0.53 -9.60 0.29
N SER A 93 1.67 -8.95 0.06
CA SER A 93 2.32 -8.09 1.05
C SER A 93 1.48 -6.83 1.32
N GLU A 94 0.96 -6.18 0.28
CA GLU A 94 0.05 -5.03 0.42
C GLU A 94 -1.17 -5.41 1.27
N GLN A 95 -1.82 -6.54 0.95
CA GLN A 95 -2.95 -7.06 1.70
C GLN A 95 -2.54 -7.35 3.17
N PHE A 96 -1.43 -8.04 3.42
CA PHE A 96 -0.95 -8.36 4.77
C PHE A 96 -0.79 -7.10 5.64
N TYR A 97 -0.13 -6.05 5.12
CA TYR A 97 0.07 -4.81 5.87
C TYR A 97 -1.24 -4.05 6.08
N TRP A 98 -2.14 -4.05 5.09
CA TRP A 98 -3.47 -3.47 5.25
C TRP A 98 -4.27 -4.19 6.34
N GLU A 99 -4.30 -5.53 6.34
CA GLU A 99 -5.00 -6.31 7.36
C GLU A 99 -4.42 -6.10 8.77
N SER A 100 -3.09 -6.10 8.89
CA SER A 100 -2.38 -5.95 10.17
C SER A 100 -2.61 -4.59 10.82
N ASN A 101 -3.00 -3.57 10.05
CA ASN A 101 -3.24 -2.21 10.53
C ASN A 101 -4.74 -1.85 10.66
N GLY A 102 -5.63 -2.85 10.70
CA GLY A 102 -7.05 -2.64 10.97
C GLY A 102 -7.93 -2.48 9.74
N GLY A 103 -7.45 -2.89 8.57
CA GLY A 103 -8.15 -2.75 7.29
C GLY A 103 -9.59 -3.28 7.26
N PHE A 104 -9.83 -4.47 7.84
CA PHE A 104 -11.18 -5.05 7.87
C PHE A 104 -12.16 -4.39 8.82
N GLU A 105 -11.67 -3.66 9.81
CA GLU A 105 -12.51 -2.93 10.76
C GLU A 105 -13.02 -1.59 10.17
N GLY A 106 -12.77 -1.34 8.88
CA GLY A 106 -13.17 -0.12 8.17
C GLY A 106 -12.35 1.12 8.51
N LYS A 107 -11.30 0.97 9.33
CA LYS A 107 -10.45 2.08 9.78
C LYS A 107 -9.44 2.54 8.73
N LEU A 108 -9.09 1.67 7.77
CA LEU A 108 -8.18 2.02 6.67
C LEU A 108 -8.94 2.28 5.37
N VAL A 109 -8.56 3.36 4.73
CA VAL A 109 -8.85 3.64 3.34
C VAL A 109 -7.96 2.77 2.47
N ASN A 110 -8.54 1.97 1.58
CA ASN A 110 -7.80 1.39 0.45
C ASN A 110 -8.68 1.45 -0.80
N LYS A 111 -8.14 2.02 -1.88
CA LYS A 111 -8.84 2.16 -3.16
C LYS A 111 -9.04 0.84 -3.88
N ASN A 112 -8.14 -0.12 -3.67
CA ASN A 112 -8.18 -1.43 -4.30
C ASN A 112 -7.99 -2.48 -3.21
N GLN A 113 -8.93 -3.41 -2.99
CA GLN A 113 -8.61 -4.61 -2.22
C GLN A 113 -7.76 -5.51 -3.13
N PRO A 114 -6.44 -5.62 -2.90
CA PRO A 114 -5.54 -6.11 -3.92
C PRO A 114 -5.66 -7.62 -4.15
N LEU A 115 -6.10 -8.39 -3.15
CA LEU A 115 -6.06 -9.85 -3.25
C LEU A 115 -7.15 -10.54 -2.41
N ARG A 116 -8.04 -11.28 -3.09
CA ARG A 116 -9.00 -12.19 -2.44
C ARG A 116 -8.32 -13.50 -2.06
N LYS A 117 -8.81 -14.14 -0.99
CA LYS A 117 -8.35 -15.44 -0.51
C LYS A 117 -8.35 -16.52 -1.60
N ASP A 118 -9.45 -16.66 -2.33
CA ASP A 118 -9.56 -17.69 -3.39
C ASP A 118 -8.53 -17.47 -4.50
N THR A 119 -8.31 -16.22 -4.88
CA THR A 119 -7.27 -15.85 -5.84
C THR A 119 -5.89 -16.20 -5.31
N PHE A 120 -5.58 -15.82 -4.06
CA PHE A 120 -4.29 -16.18 -3.45
C PHE A 120 -4.08 -17.69 -3.40
N LEU A 121 -5.07 -18.47 -2.96
CA LEU A 121 -4.98 -19.93 -2.87
C LEU A 121 -4.79 -20.59 -4.24
N LYS A 122 -5.37 -20.02 -5.30
CA LYS A 122 -5.17 -20.51 -6.68
C LYS A 122 -3.72 -20.34 -7.15
N TYR A 123 -3.10 -19.20 -6.85
CA TYR A 123 -1.77 -18.86 -7.37
C TYR A 123 -0.61 -19.16 -6.41
N LYS A 124 -0.87 -19.40 -5.11
CA LYS A 124 0.21 -19.68 -4.13
C LYS A 124 1.01 -20.95 -4.41
N ASN A 125 0.41 -21.91 -5.13
CA ASN A 125 1.06 -23.17 -5.50
C ASN A 125 1.73 -23.07 -6.88
N ASP A 126 1.65 -21.90 -7.54
CA ASP A 126 2.35 -21.65 -8.79
C ASP A 126 3.86 -21.57 -8.52
N LYS A 127 4.66 -22.07 -9.46
CA LYS A 127 6.13 -21.98 -9.44
C LYS A 127 6.64 -20.53 -9.36
N THR A 128 5.79 -19.56 -9.69
CA THR A 128 6.09 -18.12 -9.62
C THR A 128 5.98 -17.55 -8.21
N PHE A 129 5.31 -18.24 -7.27
CA PHE A 129 5.31 -17.86 -5.87
C PHE A 129 6.52 -18.46 -5.16
N ARG A 130 7.49 -17.60 -4.79
CA ARG A 130 8.79 -18.08 -4.31
C ARG A 130 8.84 -18.15 -2.79
N ALA A 131 8.07 -17.32 -2.08
CA ALA A 131 7.99 -17.19 -0.61
C ALA A 131 9.33 -16.90 0.11
N LYS A 132 10.46 -17.02 -0.59
CA LYS A 132 11.84 -17.01 -0.09
C LYS A 132 12.28 -15.66 0.45
N PHE A 133 11.70 -14.57 -0.05
CA PHE A 133 12.10 -13.20 0.28
C PHE A 133 11.11 -12.49 1.21
N ALA A 134 9.93 -13.07 1.41
CA ALA A 134 8.84 -12.47 2.16
C ALA A 134 8.68 -13.18 3.52
N LYS A 135 9.45 -12.76 4.53
CA LYS A 135 9.38 -13.26 5.92
C LYS A 135 7.98 -13.22 6.56
N PHE A 136 7.01 -12.60 5.89
CA PHE A 136 5.64 -12.31 6.36
C PHE A 136 4.56 -13.13 5.64
N THR A 137 4.92 -14.09 4.77
CA THR A 137 3.93 -14.80 3.92
C THR A 137 3.82 -16.30 4.11
N GLU A 138 4.80 -16.98 4.73
CA GLU A 138 4.84 -18.45 4.68
C GLU A 138 3.62 -19.13 5.34
N ASN A 139 3.06 -18.51 6.40
CA ASN A 139 1.87 -19.02 7.12
C ASN A 139 0.66 -18.08 7.07
N TRP A 140 0.77 -16.95 6.37
CA TRP A 140 -0.34 -15.99 6.28
C TRP A 140 -1.21 -16.28 5.05
N THR A 141 -2.50 -16.00 5.16
CA THR A 141 -3.46 -16.11 4.06
C THR A 141 -4.44 -14.95 4.21
N PRO A 142 -4.86 -14.28 3.11
CA PRO A 142 -5.86 -13.23 3.17
C PRO A 142 -7.11 -13.71 3.92
N ARG A 143 -7.67 -12.88 4.80
CA ARG A 143 -8.84 -13.29 5.59
C ARG A 143 -10.14 -13.33 4.77
N LYS A 144 -10.20 -12.62 3.64
CA LYS A 144 -11.33 -12.56 2.71
C LYS A 144 -10.90 -12.84 1.29
#